data_AF-A0A8K9UEF6-F1
#
_entry.id   AF-A0A8K9UEF6-F1
#
_cell.length_a   1.000
_cell.length_b   1.000
_cell.length_c   1.000
_cell.angle_alpha   90.00
_cell.angle_beta   90.00
_cell.angle_gamma   90.00
#
_symmetry.space_group_name_H-M   'P 1'
#
loop_
_entity.id
_entity.type
_entity.pdbx_description
1 polymer ?
#
loop_
_entity_poly.entity_id
_entity_poly.type
_entity_poly.pdbx_seq_one_letter_code
_entity_poly.pdbx_strand_id
1 'polypeptide(L)' 'MGIWSLGLGALGAAIAGIFLANTDLCLTKAAQASLEYLEDADLHSTGDDEKTMKAKTLWEKTGAVVMAVRRPG' A
#
# COMPACT_ATOMS: atom_id res chain seq x y z
N MET A 1 5.40 46.39 7.41
CA MET A 1 5.03 45.06 7.94
C MET A 1 3.80 44.44 7.27
N GLY A 2 2.73 45.20 6.96
CA GLY A 2 1.47 44.60 6.45
C GLY A 2 1.53 43.82 5.12
N ILE A 3 2.26 44.30 4.11
CA ILE A 3 2.30 43.65 2.78
C ILE A 3 3.11 42.34 2.77
N TRP A 4 4.16 42.28 3.60
CA TRP A 4 5.00 41.09 3.77
C TRP A 4 4.28 40.00 4.56
N SER A 5 3.49 40.38 5.57
CA SER A 5 2.67 39.43 6.34
C SER A 5 1.52 38.84 5.52
N LEU A 6 0.88 39.63 4.66
CA LEU A 6 -0.17 39.16 3.75
C LEU A 6 0.38 38.17 2.70
N GLY A 7 1.55 38.45 2.11
CA GLY A 7 2.18 37.55 1.15
C GLY A 7 2.59 36.21 1.77
N LEU A 8 3.17 36.23 2.99
CA LEU A 8 3.55 35.02 3.70
C LEU A 8 2.33 34.19 4.14
N GLY A 9 1.27 34.87 4.60
CA GLY A 9 0.01 34.23 4.98
C GLY A 9 -0.70 33.57 3.80
N ALA A 10 -0.75 34.24 2.64
CA ALA A 10 -1.36 33.71 1.43
C ALA A 10 -0.63 32.47 0.89
N LEU A 11 0.71 32.46 0.95
CA LEU A 11 1.52 31.30 0.56
C LEU A 11 1.22 30.09 1.47
N GLY A 12 1.13 30.30 2.78
CA GLY A 12 0.79 29.24 3.74
C GLY A 12 -0.61 28.65 3.49
N ALA A 13 -1.61 29.51 3.25
CA ALA A 13 -2.97 29.08 2.94
C ALA A 13 -3.05 28.28 1.63
N ALA A 14 -2.29 28.67 0.60
CA ALA A 14 -2.25 27.95 -0.68
C ALA A 14 -1.64 26.54 -0.51
N ILE A 15 -0.54 26.40 0.22
CA ILE A 15 0.10 25.10 0.49
C ILE A 15 -0.85 24.19 1.27
N ALA A 16 -1.49 24.72 2.32
CA ALA A 16 -2.47 23.97 3.10
C ALA A 16 -3.66 23.53 2.25
N GLY A 17 -4.16 24.40 1.36
CA GLY A 17 -5.24 24.09 0.43
C GLY A 17 -4.89 22.99 -0.56
N ILE A 18 -3.65 22.98 -1.09
CA ILE A 18 -3.17 21.90 -1.98
C ILE A 18 -3.08 20.57 -1.23
N PHE A 19 -2.55 20.57 -0.01
CA PHE A 19 -2.48 19.36 0.83
C PHE A 19 -3.87 18.81 1.17
N LEU A 20 -4.82 19.68 1.53
CA LEU A 20 -6.20 19.30 1.84
C LEU A 20 -6.98 18.85 0.59
N ALA A 21 -6.72 19.44 -0.57
CA ALA A 21 -7.32 19.00 -1.83
C ALA A 21 -6.72 17.66 -2.32
N ASN A 22 -5.51 17.33 -1.89
CA ASN A 22 -4.79 16.12 -2.25
C ASN A 22 -4.49 15.28 -1.01
N THR A 23 -5.51 14.94 -0.22
CA THR A 23 -5.38 14.06 0.96
C THR A 23 -4.72 12.73 0.64
N ASP A 24 -4.76 12.29 -0.61
CA ASP A 24 -4.06 11.10 -1.12
C ASP A 24 -2.52 11.21 -0.96
N LEU A 25 -1.96 12.42 -0.95
CA LEU A 25 -0.52 12.64 -0.74
C LEU A 25 -0.07 12.33 0.70
N CYS A 26 -1.00 12.38 1.66
CA CYS A 26 -0.75 12.05 3.06
C CYS A 26 -1.17 10.62 3.42
N LEU A 27 -1.84 9.92 2.51
CA LEU A 27 -2.17 8.51 2.68
C LEU A 27 -0.92 7.67 2.45
N THR A 28 -0.64 6.77 3.38
CA THR A 28 0.40 5.76 3.22
C THR A 28 0.06 4.92 2.00
N LYS A 29 0.80 5.10 0.91
CA LYS A 29 0.62 4.26 -0.28
C LYS A 29 0.77 2.81 0.12
N ALA A 30 -0.18 2.01 -0.35
CA ALA A 30 -0.13 0.57 -0.20
C ALA A 30 1.24 0.06 -0.68
N ALA A 31 2.00 -0.57 0.22
CA ALA A 31 3.25 -1.21 -0.14
C ALA A 31 2.99 -2.23 -1.27
N GLN A 32 3.77 -2.14 -2.35
CA GLN A 32 3.76 -3.15 -3.39
C GLN A 32 4.16 -4.48 -2.74
N ALA A 33 3.38 -5.54 -2.98
CA ALA A 33 3.77 -6.87 -2.52
C ALA A 33 5.00 -7.29 -3.33
N SER A 34 6.18 -7.24 -2.70
CA SER A 34 7.40 -7.71 -3.33
C SER A 34 7.39 -9.22 -3.46
N LEU A 35 8.24 -9.78 -4.32
CA LEU A 35 8.32 -11.24 -4.50
C LEU A 35 8.79 -11.88 -3.19
N GLU A 36 9.74 -11.26 -2.48
CA GLU A 36 10.23 -11.72 -1.17
C GLU A 36 9.11 -11.77 -0.12
N TYR A 37 8.20 -10.79 -0.15
CA TYR A 37 7.03 -10.80 0.72
C TYR A 37 6.05 -11.92 0.35
N LEU A 38 5.82 -12.14 -0.95
CA LEU A 38 4.89 -13.14 -1.43
C LEU A 38 5.40 -14.56 -1.24
N GLU A 39 6.70 -14.82 -1.39
CA GLU A 39 7.28 -16.16 -1.25
C GLU A 39 7.22 -16.67 0.19
N ASP A 40 7.35 -15.77 1.15
CA ASP A 40 7.32 -16.06 2.58
C ASP A 40 5.92 -16.13 3.17
N ALA A 41 4.88 -15.80 2.40
CA ALA A 41 3.50 -15.86 2.86
C ALA A 41 3.06 -17.30 3.16
N ASP A 42 2.43 -17.49 4.32
CA ASP A 42 1.83 -18.77 4.72
C ASP A 42 0.45 -18.92 4.09
N LEU A 43 0.30 -19.92 3.22
CA LEU A 43 -0.95 -20.28 2.57
C LEU A 43 -1.65 -21.36 3.37
N HIS A 44 -2.91 -21.10 3.71
CA HIS A 44 -3.79 -22.08 4.32
C HIS A 44 -4.69 -22.72 3.27
N SER A 45 -4.73 -24.04 3.24
CA SER A 45 -5.71 -24.78 2.45
C SER A 45 -7.12 -24.51 3.00
N THR A 46 -8.08 -24.29 2.10
CA THR A 46 -9.51 -24.16 2.44
C THR A 46 -10.25 -25.49 2.45
N GLY A 47 -9.58 -26.59 2.08
CA GLY A 47 -10.11 -27.95 2.20
C GLY A 47 -9.99 -28.52 3.61
N ASP A 48 -10.49 -29.74 3.80
CA ASP A 48 -10.50 -30.43 5.11
C ASP A 48 -9.10 -30.73 5.67
N ASP A 49 -8.07 -30.67 4.83
CA ASP A 49 -6.68 -30.76 5.24
C ASP A 49 -6.20 -29.40 5.76
N GLU A 50 -6.15 -29.24 7.09
CA GLU A 50 -5.62 -28.05 7.77
C GLU A 50 -4.08 -27.98 7.61
N LYS A 51 -3.64 -27.72 6.37
CA LYS A 51 -2.24 -27.67 5.99
C LYS A 51 -1.86 -26.24 5.66
N THR A 52 -0.94 -25.70 6.45
CA THR A 52 -0.21 -24.48 6.13
C THR A 52 1.00 -24.82 5.27
N MET A 53 1.23 -24.06 4.21
CA MET A 53 2.42 -24.18 3.38
C MET A 53 2.90 -22.81 2.90
N LYS A 54 4.21 -22.61 2.83
CA LYS A 54 4.77 -21.38 2.25
C LYS A 54 4.45 -21.28 0.77
N ALA A 55 4.08 -20.09 0.31
CA ALA A 55 3.79 -19.78 -1.08
C ALA A 55 4.92 -20.20 -2.04
N LYS A 56 6.18 -20.01 -1.63
CA LYS A 56 7.35 -20.47 -2.39
C LYS A 56 7.28 -21.94 -2.78
N THR A 57 6.90 -22.80 -1.82
CA THR A 57 6.85 -24.25 -2.04
C THR A 57 5.78 -24.66 -3.05
N LEU A 58 4.71 -23.88 -3.17
CA LEU A 58 3.65 -24.11 -4.14
C LEU A 58 4.11 -23.73 -5.55
N TRP A 59 4.79 -22.60 -5.69
CA TRP A 59 5.40 -22.17 -6.95
C TRP A 59 6.42 -23.20 -7.44
N GLU A 60 7.40 -23.58 -6.62
CA GLU A 60 8.46 -24.52 -7.02
C GLU A 60 7.92 -25.89 -7.46
N LYS A 61 6.85 -26.37 -6.83
CA LYS A 61 6.26 -27.68 -7.13
C LYS A 61 5.32 -27.69 -8.33
N THR A 62 4.55 -26.63 -8.52
CA THR A 62 3.41 -26.62 -9.46
C THR A 62 3.47 -25.51 -10.51
N GLY A 63 4.39 -24.56 -10.37
CA GLY A 63 4.43 -23.34 -11.17
C GLY A 63 3.33 -22.33 -10.84
N ALA A 64 2.63 -22.51 -9.71
CA ALA A 64 1.55 -21.62 -9.31
C ALA A 64 2.05 -20.18 -9.06
N VAL A 65 1.28 -19.20 -9.54
CA VAL A 65 1.55 -17.78 -9.34
C VAL A 65 0.60 -17.26 -8.26
N VAL A 66 1.17 -16.71 -7.18
CA VAL A 66 0.41 -16.10 -6.08
C VAL A 66 0.36 -14.59 -6.30
N MET A 67 -0.85 -14.01 -6.25
CA MET A 67 -1.06 -12.57 -6.38
C MET A 67 -1.84 -12.05 -5.17
N ALA A 68 -1.32 -11.01 -4.54
CA ALA A 68 -2.03 -10.28 -3.50
C ALA A 68 -2.88 -9.17 -4.14
N VAL A 69 -4.21 -9.33 -4.13
CA VAL A 69 -5.15 -8.32 -4.62
C VAL A 69 -5.78 -7.60 -3.44
N ARG A 70 -5.69 -6.27 -3.46
CA ARG A 70 -6.36 -5.41 -2.49
C ARG A 70 -7.73 -5.04 -3.06
N ARG A 71 -8.79 -5.12 -2.24
CA ARG A 71 -10.11 -4.63 -2.63
C ARG A 71 -10.06 -3.10 -2.66
N PRO A 72 -10.55 -2.43 -3.72
CA PRO A 72 -10.72 -0.98 -3.70
C PRO A 72 -11.80 -0.62 -2.67
N GLY A 73 -11.44 0.23 -1.70
CA GLY A 73 -12.32 0.67 -0.61
C GLY A 73 -11.58 1.52 0.41
#